data_AF-A0A0G1FPW5-F1
#
_entry.id   AF-A0A0G1FPW5-F1
#
_cell.length_a   1.000
_cell.length_b   1.000
_cell.length_c   1.000
_cell.angle_alpha   90.00
_cell.angle_beta   90.00
_cell.angle_gamma   90.00
#
_symmetry.space_group_name_H-M   'P 1'
#
loop_
_entity.id
_entity.type
_entity.pdbx_description
1 polymer ?
#
loop_
_entity_poly.entity_id
_entity_poly.type
_entity_poly.pdbx_seq_one_letter_code
_entity_poly.pdbx_strand_id
1 'polypeptide(L)'
;MFIKSKKSEDGFTLLELLVVIGIIGLLASILVINLTSARKRARDTKRIADIRNLQTATEDYYGKNGKYPTLISDMVTAGQIPVWPLDPLAPTGTSCTGNSDNCYWYAEYTPAGALGPQSYHFGASFEDTSSLLLNQDRDCNSTTGSSCPYTSAYTNGFTGADAAGCGGVAGRACYDIAQ
;
A
#
# COMPACT_ATOMS: atom_id res chain seq x y z
N MET A 1 -74.27 -25.30 -14.75
CA MET A 1 -73.12 -25.84 -15.51
C MET A 1 -71.94 -24.92 -15.25
N PHE A 2 -70.98 -25.34 -14.42
CA PHE A 2 -69.79 -24.55 -14.09
C PHE A 2 -68.57 -25.13 -14.80
N ILE A 3 -67.99 -24.37 -15.73
CA ILE A 3 -66.77 -24.77 -16.44
C ILE A 3 -65.57 -24.37 -15.57
N LYS A 4 -64.86 -25.36 -15.03
CA LYS A 4 -63.66 -25.15 -14.20
C LYS A 4 -62.42 -25.13 -15.11
N SER A 5 -61.81 -23.96 -15.27
CA SER A 5 -60.55 -23.77 -15.99
C SER A 5 -59.41 -24.45 -15.22
N LYS A 6 -58.69 -25.38 -15.86
CA LYS A 6 -57.43 -25.94 -15.33
C LYS A 6 -56.32 -24.92 -15.58
N LYS A 7 -55.77 -24.34 -14.52
CA LYS A 7 -54.47 -23.67 -14.60
C LYS A 7 -53.40 -24.72 -14.91
N SER A 8 -52.69 -24.54 -16.00
CA SER A 8 -51.43 -25.24 -16.28
C SER A 8 -50.41 -24.75 -15.27
N GLU A 9 -49.94 -25.63 -14.38
CA GLU A 9 -48.73 -25.36 -13.61
C GLU A 9 -47.56 -25.82 -14.47
N ASP A 10 -46.89 -24.89 -15.13
CA ASP A 10 -45.68 -25.16 -15.90
C ASP A 10 -44.54 -25.43 -14.91
N GLY A 11 -44.11 -26.70 -14.85
CA GLY A 11 -42.97 -27.13 -14.04
C GLY A 11 -41.66 -26.88 -14.76
N PHE A 12 -40.64 -26.43 -14.02
CA PHE A 12 -39.27 -26.28 -14.53
C PHE A 12 -38.74 -27.62 -15.04
N THR A 13 -38.14 -27.63 -16.24
CA THR A 13 -37.47 -28.84 -16.74
C THR A 13 -36.09 -28.99 -16.09
N LEU A 14 -35.67 -30.24 -15.89
CA LEU A 14 -34.30 -30.54 -15.43
C LEU A 14 -33.23 -29.97 -16.39
N LEU A 15 -33.57 -29.89 -17.68
CA LEU A 15 -32.68 -29.36 -18.70
C LEU A 15 -32.52 -27.84 -18.58
N GLU A 16 -33.59 -27.09 -18.29
CA GLU A 16 -33.50 -25.65 -18.03
C GLU A 16 -32.62 -25.35 -16.83
N LEU A 17 -32.77 -26.12 -15.74
CA LEU A 17 -31.90 -25.95 -14.58
C LEU A 17 -30.43 -26.29 -14.91
N LEU A 18 -30.19 -27.34 -15.71
CA LEU A 18 -28.85 -27.78 -16.09
C LEU A 18 -28.13 -26.74 -16.96
N VAL A 19 -28.82 -26.13 -17.93
CA VAL A 19 -28.25 -25.07 -18.77
C VAL A 19 -27.93 -23.84 -17.94
N VAL A 20 -28.79 -23.46 -16.99
CA VAL A 20 -28.59 -22.29 -16.13
C VAL A 20 -27.35 -22.44 -15.25
N ILE A 21 -27.19 -23.58 -14.56
CA ILE A 21 -25.98 -23.81 -13.74
C ILE A 21 -24.72 -23.92 -14.61
N GLY A 22 -24.85 -24.40 -15.85
CA GLY A 22 -23.76 -24.43 -16.82
C GLY A 22 -23.30 -23.02 -17.23
N ILE A 23 -24.23 -22.11 -17.52
CA ILE A 23 -23.91 -20.72 -17.85
C ILE A 23 -23.33 -19.99 -16.63
N ILE A 24 -23.89 -20.18 -15.43
CA ILE A 24 -23.37 -19.58 -14.19
C ILE A 24 -21.94 -20.06 -13.93
N GLY A 25 -21.65 -21.36 -14.10
CA GLY A 25 -20.31 -21.92 -13.94
C GLY A 25 -19.30 -21.32 -14.91
N LEU A 26 -19.68 -21.16 -16.18
CA LEU A 26 -18.85 -20.54 -17.20
C LEU A 26 -18.54 -19.07 -16.86
N LEU A 27 -19.57 -18.27 -16.54
CA LEU A 27 -19.40 -16.85 -16.20
C LEU A 27 -18.59 -16.66 -14.92
N ALA A 28 -18.81 -17.49 -13.90
CA ALA A 28 -18.08 -17.42 -12.63
C ALA A 28 -16.56 -17.63 -12.83
N SER A 29 -16.16 -18.53 -13.75
CA SER A 29 -14.74 -18.81 -14.00
C SER A 29 -13.94 -17.59 -14.49
N ILE A 30 -14.54 -16.76 -15.34
CA ILE A 30 -13.89 -15.57 -15.93
C ILE A 30 -13.77 -14.44 -14.89
N LEU A 31 -14.76 -14.31 -14.00
CA LEU A 31 -14.82 -13.23 -13.01
C LEU A 31 -13.73 -13.32 -11.93
N VAL A 32 -13.32 -14.52 -11.54
CA VAL A 32 -12.36 -14.74 -10.44
C VAL A 32 -10.96 -14.17 -10.76
N ILE A 33 -10.51 -14.25 -12.01
CA ILE A 33 -9.17 -13.81 -12.42
C ILE A 33 -9.02 -12.28 -12.27
N ASN A 34 -10.05 -11.52 -12.67
CA ASN A 34 -10.00 -10.06 -12.65
C ASN A 34 -10.07 -9.46 -11.23
N LEU A 35 -10.78 -10.12 -10.31
CA LEU A 35 -10.97 -9.62 -8.94
C LEU A 35 -9.66 -9.55 -8.14
N THR A 36 -8.73 -10.46 -8.39
CA THR A 36 -7.45 -10.51 -7.65
C THR A 36 -6.56 -9.32 -7.98
N SER A 37 -6.44 -8.96 -9.27
CA SER A 37 -5.66 -7.79 -9.69
C SER A 37 -6.29 -6.48 -9.19
N ALA A 38 -7.62 -6.35 -9.27
CA ALA A 38 -8.33 -5.17 -8.75
C ALA A 38 -8.09 -4.97 -7.25
N ARG A 39 -8.10 -6.06 -6.46
CA ARG A 39 -7.80 -6.00 -5.01
C ARG A 39 -6.37 -5.57 -4.70
N LYS A 40 -5.37 -6.03 -5.48
CA LYS A 40 -3.97 -5.60 -5.33
C LYS A 40 -3.84 -4.08 -5.51
N ARG A 41 -4.37 -3.56 -6.63
CA ARG A 41 -4.35 -2.12 -6.93
C ARG A 41 -5.08 -1.28 -5.90
N ALA A 42 -6.20 -1.77 -5.36
CA ALA A 42 -6.90 -1.09 -4.27
C ALA A 42 -6.06 -0.99 -2.99
N ARG A 43 -5.31 -2.05 -2.64
CA ARG A 43 -4.37 -2.02 -1.51
C ARG A 43 -3.18 -1.11 -1.79
N ASP A 44 -2.62 -1.12 -2.99
CA ASP A 44 -1.55 -0.18 -3.39
C ASP A 44 -2.02 1.28 -3.31
N THR A 45 -3.27 1.57 -3.72
CA THR A 45 -3.88 2.90 -3.57
C THR A 45 -3.98 3.31 -2.10
N LYS A 46 -4.34 2.37 -1.21
CA LYS A 46 -4.36 2.62 0.24
C LYS A 46 -2.97 2.90 0.79
N ARG A 47 -1.94 2.17 0.35
CA ARG A 47 -0.53 2.41 0.73
C ARG A 47 -0.09 3.82 0.37
N ILE A 48 -0.42 4.28 -0.84
CA ILE A 48 -0.14 5.65 -1.29
C ILE A 48 -0.82 6.67 -0.39
N ALA A 49 -2.12 6.48 -0.12
CA ALA A 49 -2.86 7.39 0.74
C ALA A 49 -2.24 7.50 2.14
N ASP A 50 -1.78 6.38 2.70
CA ASP A 50 -1.11 6.36 4.00
C ASP A 50 0.23 7.10 3.97
N ILE A 51 1.06 6.87 2.94
CA ILE A 51 2.32 7.62 2.76
C ILE A 51 2.06 9.12 2.64
N ARG A 52 1.04 9.54 1.90
CA ARG A 52 0.71 10.97 1.74
C ARG A 52 0.19 11.60 3.03
N ASN A 53 -0.56 10.85 3.83
CA ASN A 53 -0.97 11.28 5.17
C ASN A 53 0.24 11.40 6.10
N LEU A 54 1.16 10.43 6.07
CA LEU A 54 2.41 10.46 6.82
C LEU A 54 3.29 11.64 6.40
N GLN A 55 3.42 11.91 5.10
CA GLN A 55 4.11 13.09 4.59
C GLN A 55 3.54 14.37 5.19
N THR A 56 2.22 14.56 5.14
CA THR A 56 1.55 15.74 5.71
C THR A 56 1.82 15.87 7.21
N ALA A 57 1.75 14.77 7.95
CA ALA A 57 2.06 14.74 9.39
C ALA A 57 3.53 15.07 9.69
N THR A 58 4.44 14.59 8.85
CA THR A 58 5.89 14.86 8.94
C THR A 58 6.20 16.34 8.71
N GLU A 59 5.55 16.98 7.74
CA GLU A 59 5.67 18.42 7.52
C GLU A 59 5.13 19.23 8.71
N ASP A 60 3.99 18.85 9.28
CA ASP A 60 3.48 19.47 10.51
C ASP A 60 4.42 19.27 11.71
N TYR A 61 5.03 18.09 11.83
CA TYR A 61 6.06 17.81 12.83
C TYR A 61 7.26 18.74 12.66
N TYR A 62 7.74 18.93 11.44
CA TYR A 62 8.83 19.86 11.14
C TYR A 62 8.48 21.29 11.52
N GLY A 63 7.28 21.76 11.14
CA GLY A 63 6.81 23.10 11.48
C GLY A 63 6.82 23.41 12.98
N LYS A 64 6.62 22.39 13.84
CA LYS A 64 6.64 22.52 15.30
C LYS A 64 8.01 22.35 15.93
N ASN A 65 8.86 21.49 15.36
CA ASN A 65 10.12 21.06 16.00
C ASN A 65 11.39 21.59 15.32
N GLY A 66 11.28 22.18 14.11
CA GLY A 66 12.42 22.61 13.29
C GLY A 66 13.30 21.46 12.76
N LYS A 67 12.80 20.22 12.86
CA LYS A 67 13.46 19.00 12.40
C LYS A 67 12.41 17.95 12.10
N TYR A 68 12.71 17.05 11.16
CA TYR A 68 11.89 15.89 10.89
C TYR A 68 12.03 14.86 12.03
N PRO A 69 11.02 13.98 12.20
CA PRO A 69 11.09 12.94 13.21
C PRO A 69 12.25 11.96 12.93
N THR A 70 12.77 11.32 13.97
CA THR A 70 13.76 10.23 13.78
C THR A 70 13.07 8.92 13.46
N LEU A 71 11.85 8.74 13.96
CA LEU A 71 11.00 7.58 13.70
C LEU A 71 9.56 8.02 13.54
N ILE A 72 8.76 7.24 12.81
CA ILE A 72 7.30 7.50 12.71
C ILE A 72 6.63 7.51 14.10
N SER A 73 7.14 6.75 15.06
CA SER A 73 6.66 6.75 16.46
C SER A 73 6.77 8.11 17.16
N ASP A 74 7.70 8.97 16.73
CA ASP A 74 7.84 10.31 17.28
C ASP A 74 6.62 11.16 16.96
N MET A 75 6.04 10.99 15.76
CA MET A 75 4.80 11.65 15.35
C MET A 75 3.56 11.13 16.09
N VAL A 76 3.58 9.87 16.51
CA VAL A 76 2.52 9.33 17.37
C VAL A 76 2.58 9.99 18.74
N THR A 77 3.79 10.05 19.32
CA THR A 77 4.00 10.62 20.66
C THR A 77 3.74 12.11 20.69
N ALA A 78 4.11 12.84 19.63
CA ALA A 78 3.87 14.27 19.51
C ALA A 78 2.45 14.63 19.01
N GLY A 79 1.62 13.61 18.69
CA GLY A 79 0.19 13.78 18.42
C GLY A 79 -0.18 14.23 17.01
N GLN A 80 0.74 14.15 16.03
CA GLN A 80 0.45 14.44 14.61
C GLN A 80 -0.32 13.29 13.95
N ILE A 81 -0.11 12.07 14.42
CA ILE A 81 -0.88 10.90 14.01
C ILE A 81 -1.34 10.13 15.25
N PRO A 82 -2.55 9.53 15.24
CA PRO A 82 -3.04 8.78 16.39
C PRO A 82 -2.36 7.43 16.56
N VAL A 83 -1.93 6.81 15.45
CA VAL A 83 -1.29 5.50 15.41
C VAL A 83 -0.48 5.38 14.12
N TRP A 84 0.55 4.53 14.13
CA TRP A 84 1.27 4.16 12.92
C TRP A 84 0.33 3.36 11.98
N PRO A 85 0.13 3.80 10.72
CA PRO A 85 -0.71 3.06 9.78
C PRO A 85 -0.11 1.69 9.44
N LEU A 86 -0.99 0.69 9.30
CA LEU A 86 -0.60 -0.67 8.93
C LEU A 86 -0.79 -0.90 7.44
N ASP A 87 0.06 -1.75 6.86
CA ASP A 87 -0.15 -2.26 5.52
C ASP A 87 -1.50 -2.99 5.44
N PRO A 88 -2.26 -2.90 4.34
CA PRO A 88 -3.53 -3.61 4.21
C PRO A 88 -3.44 -5.15 4.31
N LEU A 89 -2.24 -5.73 4.16
CA LEU A 89 -1.97 -7.16 4.35
C LEU A 89 -1.35 -7.49 5.72
N ALA A 90 -1.13 -6.49 6.57
CA ALA A 90 -0.57 -6.73 7.90
C ALA A 90 -1.49 -7.66 8.71
N PRO A 91 -0.94 -8.67 9.41
CA PRO A 91 -1.71 -9.50 10.31
C PRO A 91 -2.43 -8.69 11.39
N THR A 92 -3.60 -9.15 11.82
CA THR A 92 -4.33 -8.52 12.94
C THR A 92 -3.48 -8.56 14.21
N GLY A 93 -3.38 -7.42 14.91
CA GLY A 93 -2.54 -7.27 16.10
C GLY A 93 -1.08 -6.90 15.81
N THR A 94 -0.74 -6.60 14.55
CA THR A 94 0.58 -6.05 14.21
C THR A 94 0.77 -4.70 14.90
N SER A 95 1.92 -4.54 15.57
CA SER A 95 2.37 -3.27 16.15
C SER A 95 3.67 -2.85 15.48
N CYS A 96 3.68 -1.66 14.88
CA CYS A 96 4.86 -1.13 14.19
C CYS A 96 5.87 -0.56 15.18
N THR A 97 7.10 -1.06 15.14
CA THR A 97 8.23 -0.55 15.92
C THR A 97 9.40 -0.10 15.04
N GLY A 98 9.23 -0.14 13.71
CA GLY A 98 10.28 0.15 12.74
C GLY A 98 9.86 -0.22 11.32
N ASN A 99 10.82 -0.12 10.41
CA ASN A 99 10.63 -0.36 8.99
C ASN A 99 10.31 -1.84 8.69
N SER A 100 9.19 -2.07 8.02
CA SER A 100 8.79 -3.39 7.53
C SER A 100 7.67 -3.29 6.50
N ASP A 101 7.44 -4.34 5.73
CA ASP A 101 6.33 -4.42 4.75
C ASP A 101 4.94 -4.55 5.38
N ASN A 102 4.85 -4.90 6.67
CA ASN A 102 3.57 -4.87 7.40
C ASN A 102 3.26 -3.46 7.93
N CYS A 103 4.23 -2.56 7.85
CA CYS A 103 4.16 -1.16 8.25
C CYS A 103 4.54 -0.31 7.03
N TYR A 104 5.31 0.75 7.27
CA TYR A 104 5.84 1.61 6.23
C TYR A 104 7.33 1.83 6.50
N TRP A 105 8.06 2.11 5.43
CA TRP A 105 9.49 2.39 5.49
C TRP A 105 9.70 3.89 5.68
N TYR A 106 10.62 4.24 6.58
CA TYR A 106 11.01 5.60 6.89
C TYR A 106 12.52 5.67 7.13
N ALA A 107 13.17 6.64 6.50
CA ALA A 107 14.56 6.94 6.71
C ALA A 107 14.74 8.46 6.77
N GLU A 108 15.66 8.91 7.60
CA GLU A 108 15.91 10.32 7.83
C GLU A 108 17.39 10.67 7.66
N TYR A 109 17.67 11.88 7.19
CA TYR A 109 19.03 12.38 7.04
C TYR A 109 19.25 13.65 7.84
N THR A 110 20.34 13.65 8.60
CA THR A 110 20.82 14.79 9.37
C THR A 110 22.14 15.27 8.75
N PRO A 111 22.15 16.40 8.03
CA PRO A 111 23.39 16.98 7.52
C PRO A 111 24.37 17.31 8.64
N ALA A 112 25.67 17.26 8.34
CA ALA A 112 26.70 17.62 9.31
C ALA A 112 26.49 19.05 9.85
N GLY A 113 26.46 19.20 11.18
CA GLY A 113 26.24 20.48 11.84
C GLY A 113 24.77 20.88 12.01
N ALA A 114 23.81 20.11 11.50
CA ALA A 114 22.39 20.32 11.78
C ALA A 114 22.01 19.85 13.20
N LEU A 115 21.00 20.49 13.79
CA LEU A 115 20.49 20.16 15.13
C LEU A 115 19.45 19.01 15.14
N GLY A 116 19.32 18.30 14.02
CA GLY A 116 18.40 17.17 13.83
C GLY A 116 18.07 16.92 12.36
N PRO A 117 17.23 15.91 12.07
CA PRO A 117 16.93 15.51 10.70
C PRO A 117 16.34 16.65 9.86
N GLN A 118 16.87 16.83 8.65
CA GLN A 118 16.45 17.87 7.68
C GLN A 118 15.97 17.29 6.36
N SER A 119 15.99 15.97 6.21
CA SER A 119 15.42 15.27 5.06
C SER A 119 14.84 13.94 5.51
N TYR A 120 13.82 13.47 4.77
CA TYR A 120 13.20 12.19 5.01
C TYR A 120 12.95 11.44 3.71
N HIS A 121 12.70 10.15 3.85
CA HIS A 121 12.40 9.23 2.78
C HIS A 121 11.37 8.21 3.29
N PHE A 122 10.21 8.16 2.65
CA PHE A 122 9.15 7.18 2.91
C PHE A 122 9.07 6.16 1.80
N GLY A 123 8.70 4.93 2.15
CA GLY A 123 8.51 3.86 1.17
C GLY A 123 7.39 2.89 1.56
N ALA A 124 6.73 2.33 0.54
CA ALA A 124 5.81 1.21 0.68
C ALA A 124 6.04 0.18 -0.42
N SER A 125 6.06 -1.09 -0.04
CA SER A 125 6.19 -2.18 -0.99
C SER A 125 4.86 -2.42 -1.70
N PHE A 126 4.78 -2.17 -3.00
CA PHE A 126 3.61 -2.45 -3.83
C PHE A 126 3.52 -3.91 -4.23
N GLU A 127 2.29 -4.35 -4.52
CA GLU A 127 2.01 -5.69 -5.04
C GLU A 127 1.93 -5.73 -6.57
N ASP A 128 1.52 -4.63 -7.20
CA ASP A 128 1.55 -4.47 -8.66
C ASP A 128 2.88 -3.85 -9.11
N THR A 129 3.84 -4.70 -9.49
CA THR A 129 5.17 -4.29 -10.00
C THR A 129 5.12 -3.65 -11.38
N SER A 130 3.94 -3.58 -12.02
CA SER A 130 3.73 -2.96 -13.33
C SER A 130 2.96 -1.65 -13.25
N SER A 131 2.77 -1.13 -12.03
CA SER A 131 2.09 0.14 -11.81
C SER A 131 2.87 1.28 -12.45
N LEU A 132 2.21 2.10 -13.28
CA LEU A 132 2.81 3.30 -13.87
C LEU A 132 3.22 4.35 -12.83
N LEU A 133 2.72 4.22 -11.60
CA LEU A 133 3.04 5.11 -10.49
C LEU A 133 4.46 4.90 -9.96
N LEU A 134 5.03 3.73 -10.20
CA LEU A 134 6.42 3.41 -9.87
C LEU A 134 7.38 4.26 -10.71
N ASN A 135 7.11 4.43 -12.00
CA ASN A 135 7.89 5.35 -12.86
C ASN A 135 7.76 6.86 -12.48
N GLN A 136 6.94 7.21 -11.49
CA GLN A 136 6.71 8.59 -11.04
C GLN A 136 7.19 8.83 -9.61
N ASP A 137 7.80 7.84 -8.97
CA ASP A 137 8.46 8.02 -7.70
C ASP A 137 9.93 8.44 -7.88
N ARG A 138 10.75 8.34 -6.84
CA ARG A 138 12.10 8.91 -6.82
C ARG A 138 13.19 7.86 -6.99
N ASP A 139 12.88 6.57 -6.77
CA ASP A 139 13.86 5.48 -6.73
C ASP A 139 15.03 5.77 -5.76
N CYS A 140 14.79 6.51 -4.68
CA CYS A 140 15.85 6.93 -3.75
C CYS A 140 16.40 5.71 -2.99
N ASN A 141 17.68 5.39 -3.20
CA ASN A 141 18.38 4.43 -2.36
C ASN A 141 19.00 5.15 -1.16
N SER A 142 18.23 5.27 -0.10
CA SER A 142 18.65 5.93 1.13
C SER A 142 19.72 5.16 1.93
N THR A 143 19.99 3.89 1.62
CA THR A 143 21.15 3.17 2.18
C THR A 143 22.48 3.73 1.67
N THR A 144 22.50 4.26 0.45
CA THR A 144 23.73 4.80 -0.19
C THR A 144 23.64 6.30 -0.52
N GLY A 145 22.45 6.89 -0.45
CA GLY A 145 22.16 8.25 -0.93
C GLY A 145 22.01 8.36 -2.46
N SER A 146 21.98 7.24 -3.19
CA SER A 146 21.82 7.26 -4.65
C SER A 146 20.41 7.69 -5.03
N SER A 147 20.27 8.63 -5.98
CA SER A 147 18.98 9.18 -6.42
C SER A 147 18.17 9.88 -5.32
N CYS A 148 18.80 10.20 -4.19
CA CYS A 148 18.21 10.93 -3.08
C CYS A 148 18.63 12.40 -3.10
N PRO A 149 17.91 13.31 -2.41
CA PRO A 149 18.33 14.70 -2.23
C PRO A 149 19.75 14.85 -1.69
N TYR A 150 20.14 13.94 -0.79
CA TYR A 150 21.48 13.89 -0.22
C TYR A 150 22.19 12.62 -0.67
N THR A 151 23.43 12.78 -1.15
CA THR A 151 24.27 11.67 -1.66
C THR A 151 24.96 10.88 -0.55
N SER A 152 24.39 10.89 0.65
CA SER A 152 24.90 10.22 1.85
C SER A 152 23.86 9.22 2.35
N ALA A 153 24.31 8.21 3.09
CA ALA A 153 23.42 7.25 3.73
C ALA A 153 22.52 7.96 4.76
N TYR A 154 21.23 7.63 4.70
CA TYR A 154 20.23 8.03 5.68
C TYR A 154 20.26 7.04 6.84
N THR A 155 19.81 7.49 8.01
CA THR A 155 19.56 6.59 9.14
C THR A 155 18.35 5.71 8.79
N ASN A 156 18.42 4.42 9.14
CA ASN A 156 17.41 3.43 8.76
C ASN A 156 17.17 3.30 7.24
N GLY A 157 18.18 3.63 6.44
CA GLY A 157 18.11 3.66 4.97
C GLY A 157 17.65 2.34 4.35
N PHE A 158 16.80 2.46 3.34
CA PHE A 158 16.25 1.39 2.52
C PHE A 158 16.34 1.73 1.03
N THR A 159 16.12 0.72 0.19
CA THR A 159 16.13 0.87 -1.27
C THR A 159 14.77 1.31 -1.78
N GLY A 160 14.73 2.45 -2.47
CA GLY A 160 13.56 2.91 -3.24
C GLY A 160 13.42 2.24 -4.60
N ALA A 161 14.38 1.40 -5.02
CA ALA A 161 14.37 0.83 -6.37
C ALA A 161 13.20 -0.13 -6.63
N ASP A 162 12.58 -0.01 -7.79
CA ASP A 162 11.49 -0.86 -8.27
C ASP A 162 11.78 -2.37 -8.34
N ALA A 163 13.04 -2.77 -8.45
CA ALA A 163 13.44 -4.16 -8.70
C ALA A 163 13.38 -5.07 -7.47
N ALA A 164 13.33 -4.49 -6.28
CA ALA A 164 13.16 -5.21 -5.02
C ALA A 164 12.39 -4.28 -4.08
N GLY A 165 11.20 -4.70 -3.61
CA GLY A 165 10.38 -3.89 -2.70
C GLY A 165 11.21 -3.31 -1.55
N CYS A 166 10.71 -2.32 -0.82
CA CYS A 166 11.57 -1.46 0.01
C CYS A 166 12.50 -2.20 1.00
N GLY A 167 12.09 -3.39 1.48
CA GLY A 167 12.90 -4.30 2.30
C GLY A 167 13.65 -5.44 1.60
N GLY A 168 13.76 -5.42 0.27
CA GLY A 168 14.38 -6.48 -0.53
C GLY A 168 13.48 -7.68 -0.82
N VAL A 169 12.15 -7.56 -0.65
CA VAL A 169 11.23 -8.69 -0.87
C VAL A 169 10.98 -8.92 -2.36
N ALA A 170 11.23 -10.14 -2.82
CA ALA A 170 11.04 -10.53 -4.21
C ALA A 170 9.56 -10.45 -4.63
N GLY A 171 9.30 -9.96 -5.85
CA GLY A 171 7.94 -9.85 -6.41
C GLY A 171 7.13 -8.66 -5.90
N ARG A 172 7.80 -7.67 -5.28
CA ARG A 172 7.24 -6.38 -4.90
C ARG A 172 8.12 -5.27 -5.47
N ALA A 173 7.54 -4.10 -5.72
CA ALA A 173 8.24 -2.88 -6.11
C ALA A 173 8.16 -1.87 -4.96
N CYS A 174 9.13 -0.97 -4.81
CA CYS A 174 9.07 0.04 -3.76
C CYS A 174 8.52 1.32 -4.35
N TYR A 175 7.37 1.79 -3.86
CA TYR A 175 6.94 3.16 -4.12
C TYR A 175 7.50 4.07 -3.06
N ASP A 176 8.25 5.08 -3.45
CA ASP A 176 8.93 5.97 -2.51
C ASP A 176 8.62 7.47 -2.71
N ILE A 177 8.82 8.23 -1.64
CA ILE A 177 8.87 9.69 -1.71
C ILE A 177 9.99 10.17 -0.80
N ALA A 178 10.77 11.15 -1.25
CA ALA A 178 11.76 11.79 -0.38
C ALA A 178 11.65 13.32 -0.47
N GLN A 179 12.18 13.99 0.54
CA GLN A 179 12.30 15.44 0.59
C GLN A 179 13.59 15.83 1.28
#